data_AF-A0A3N5IPM2-F1
#
_entry.id   AF-A0A3N5IPM2-F1
#
_cell.length_a   1.000
_cell.length_b   1.000
_cell.length_c   1.000
_cell.angle_alpha   90.00
_cell.angle_beta   90.00
_cell.angle_gamma   90.00
#
_symmetry.space_group_name_H-M   'P 1'
#
loop_
_entity.id
_entity.type
_entity.pdbx_description
1 polymer ?
#
loop_
_entity_poly.entity_id
_entity_poly.type
_entity_poly.pdbx_seq_one_letter_code
_entity_poly.pdbx_strand_id
1 'polypeptide(L)' 'ILMTSFAFILGVVPLMIASGAGAASKQSVGTAVFGGMIAATVLTTLAVPAFYVLIQGIAERFGGKPATTVPATREAGGPA' A
#
# COMPACT_ATOMS: atom_id res chain seq x y z
N ILE A 1 -2.54 -2.22 4.89
CA ILE A 1 -3.35 -2.55 3.69
C ILE A 1 -4.44 -3.56 4.04
N LEU A 2 -4.13 -4.73 4.60
CA LEU A 2 -5.16 -5.76 4.86
C LEU A 2 -6.28 -5.31 5.82
N MET A 3 -5.98 -4.74 6.99
CA MET A 3 -7.01 -4.27 7.94
C MET A 3 -7.97 -3.25 7.31
N THR A 4 -7.41 -2.26 6.61
CA THR A 4 -8.18 -1.22 5.90
C THR A 4 -9.00 -1.79 4.76
N SER A 5 -8.45 -2.75 4.00
CA SER A 5 -9.15 -3.41 2.91
C SER A 5 -10.31 -4.26 3.41
N PHE A 6 -10.11 -5.04 4.48
CA PHE A 6 -11.18 -5.86 5.05
C PHE A 6 -12.34 -5.03 5.61
N ALA A 7 -12.03 -3.98 6.37
CA ALA A 7 -13.07 -3.08 6.91
C ALA A 7 -13.91 -2.45 5.79
N PHE A 8 -13.24 -2.00 4.72
CA PHE A 8 -13.92 -1.37 3.59
C PHE A 8 -14.71 -2.37 2.73
N ILE A 9 -14.17 -3.56 2.50
CA ILE A 9 -14.86 -4.65 1.79
C ILE A 9 -16.16 -5.00 2.54
N LEU A 10 -16.10 -5.22 3.85
CA LEU A 10 -17.28 -5.53 4.67
C LEU A 10 -18.31 -4.38 4.65
N GLY A 11 -17.86 -3.13 4.57
CA GLY A 11 -18.74 -1.96 4.43
C GLY A 11 -19.45 -1.86 3.07
N VAL A 12 -18.85 -2.39 1.99
CA VAL A 12 -19.41 -2.37 0.63
C VAL A 12 -20.31 -3.57 0.31
N VAL A 13 -20.14 -4.71 1.01
CA VAL A 13 -21.01 -5.89 0.88
C VAL A 13 -22.51 -5.56 0.90
N PRO A 14 -23.05 -4.79 1.87
CA PRO A 14 -24.48 -4.43 1.88
C PRO A 14 -24.91 -3.61 0.66
N LEU A 15 -23.99 -2.86 0.05
CA LEU A 15 -24.24 -2.08 -1.17
C LEU A 15 -24.36 -2.99 -2.40
N MET A 16 -23.60 -4.09 -2.44
CA MET A 16 -23.67 -5.11 -3.51
C MET A 16 -24.97 -5.93 -3.48
N ILE A 17 -25.56 -6.13 -2.30
CA ILE A 17 -26.82 -6.89 -2.15
C ILE A 17 -28.05 -6.00 -2.01
N ALA A 18 -27.89 -4.67 -2.09
CA ALA A 18 -28.98 -3.73 -1.93
C ALA A 18 -30.06 -3.93 -3.01
N SER A 19 -31.30 -4.08 -2.58
CA SER A 19 -32.50 -4.17 -3.43
C SER A 19 -33.45 -3.02 -3.11
N GLY A 20 -33.96 -2.32 -4.13
CA GLY A 20 -34.82 -1.13 -3.98
C GLY A 20 -34.51 -0.03 -5.01
N ALA A 21 -35.04 1.17 -4.78
CA ALA A 21 -34.78 2.31 -5.67
C ALA A 21 -33.28 2.63 -5.77
N GLY A 22 -32.77 2.72 -7.00
CA GLY A 22 -31.34 2.92 -7.27
C GLY A 22 -30.46 1.70 -6.95
N ALA A 23 -31.03 0.50 -6.77
CA ALA A 23 -30.27 -0.73 -6.55
C ALA A 23 -29.25 -1.01 -7.65
N ALA A 24 -29.62 -0.84 -8.93
CA ALA A 24 -28.70 -1.03 -10.04
C ALA A 24 -27.43 -0.15 -9.91
N SER A 25 -27.59 1.11 -9.50
CA SER A 25 -26.46 2.03 -9.29
C SER A 25 -25.61 1.63 -8.08
N LYS A 26 -26.24 1.22 -6.98
CA LYS A 26 -25.56 0.76 -5.76
C LYS A 26 -24.76 -0.52 -6.01
N GLN A 27 -25.35 -1.49 -6.70
CA GLN A 27 -24.66 -2.74 -7.05
C GLN A 27 -23.52 -2.52 -8.04
N SER A 28 -23.70 -1.64 -9.03
CA SER A 28 -22.64 -1.28 -9.98
C SER A 28 -21.42 -0.68 -9.28
N VAL A 29 -21.64 0.30 -8.38
CA VAL A 29 -20.55 0.88 -7.59
C VAL A 29 -19.96 -0.15 -6.62
N GLY A 30 -20.79 -0.90 -5.91
CA GLY A 30 -20.34 -1.90 -4.95
C GLY A 30 -19.45 -2.99 -5.58
N THR A 31 -19.86 -3.52 -6.74
CA THR A 31 -19.08 -4.54 -7.48
C THR A 31 -17.75 -3.98 -8.00
N ALA A 32 -17.77 -2.78 -8.58
CA ALA A 32 -16.56 -2.11 -9.08
C ALA A 32 -15.55 -1.87 -7.95
N VAL A 33 -16.03 -1.38 -6.81
CA VAL A 33 -15.19 -1.05 -5.65
C VAL A 33 -14.66 -2.31 -4.96
N PHE A 34 -15.50 -3.35 -4.81
CA PHE A 34 -15.08 -4.63 -4.25
C PHE A 34 -13.94 -5.27 -5.07
N GLY A 35 -14.13 -5.38 -6.40
CA GLY A 35 -13.10 -5.90 -7.30
C GLY A 35 -11.84 -5.02 -7.30
N GLY A 36 -12.04 -3.70 -7.33
CA GLY A 36 -10.97 -2.71 -7.27
C GLY A 36 -10.11 -2.85 -6.02
N MET A 37 -10.70 -3.11 -4.86
CA MET A 37 -9.95 -3.27 -3.60
C MET A 37 -9.14 -4.56 -3.52
N ILE A 38 -9.69 -5.66 -4.05
CA ILE A 38 -8.95 -6.93 -4.15
C ILE A 38 -7.75 -6.73 -5.09
N ALA A 39 -7.98 -6.19 -6.29
CA ALA A 39 -6.94 -5.95 -7.28
C ALA A 39 -5.89 -4.96 -6.76
N ALA A 40 -6.31 -3.83 -6.19
CA ALA A 40 -5.42 -2.81 -5.63
C ALA A 40 -4.58 -3.38 -4.49
N THR A 41 -5.13 -4.22 -3.61
CA THR A 41 -4.36 -4.83 -2.52
C THR A 41 -3.24 -5.71 -3.08
N VAL A 42 -3.55 -6.60 -4.03
CA VAL A 42 -2.55 -7.51 -4.64
C VAL A 42 -1.52 -6.73 -5.46
N LEU A 43 -1.98 -5.86 -6.37
CA LEU A 43 -1.10 -5.06 -7.21
C LEU A 43 -0.24 -4.14 -6.37
N THR A 44 -0.79 -3.41 -5.40
CA THR A 44 -0.01 -2.47 -4.59
C THR A 44 1.02 -3.19 -3.73
N THR A 45 0.66 -4.28 -3.06
CA THR A 45 1.59 -5.03 -2.20
C THR A 45 2.78 -5.57 -2.98
N LEU A 46 2.62 -5.93 -4.25
CA LEU A 46 3.71 -6.42 -5.10
C LEU A 46 4.41 -5.30 -5.90
N ALA A 47 3.65 -4.36 -6.45
CA ALA A 47 4.13 -3.31 -7.32
C ALA A 47 4.89 -2.24 -6.52
N VAL A 48 4.39 -1.78 -5.37
CA VAL A 48 5.06 -0.72 -4.60
C VAL A 48 6.53 -1.05 -4.29
N PRO A 49 6.90 -2.22 -3.74
CA PRO A 49 8.31 -2.53 -3.50
C PRO A 49 9.11 -2.68 -4.80
N ALA A 50 8.53 -3.27 -5.86
CA ALA A 50 9.20 -3.41 -7.16
C ALA A 50 9.48 -2.04 -7.79
N PHE A 51 8.51 -1.13 -7.77
CA PHE A 51 8.64 0.24 -8.23
C PHE A 51 9.61 1.04 -7.37
N TYR A 52 9.62 0.82 -6.05
CA TYR A 52 10.57 1.46 -5.15
C TYR A 52 12.01 1.11 -5.54
N VAL A 53 12.32 -0.18 -5.71
CA VAL A 53 13.66 -0.63 -6.12
C VAL A 53 14.01 -0.13 -7.52
N LEU A 54 13.05 -0.12 -8.45
CA LEU A 54 13.26 0.40 -9.80
C LEU A 54 13.63 1.89 -9.78
N ILE A 55 12.86 2.70 -9.05
CA ILE A 55 13.11 4.14 -8.94
C ILE A 55 14.40 4.40 -8.17
N GLN A 56 14.67 3.68 -7.09
CA GLN A 56 15.92 3.80 -6.33
C GLN A 56 17.13 3.46 -7.21
N GLY A 57 17.07 2.39 -8.00
CA GLY A 57 18.16 2.02 -8.91
C GLY A 57 18.39 3.04 -10.02
N ILE A 58 17.33 3.67 -10.54
CA ILE A 58 17.44 4.80 -11.47
C ILE A 58 18.04 6.01 -10.74
N ALA A 59 17.54 6.35 -9.55
CA ALA A 59 18.02 7.47 -8.76
C ALA A 59 19.50 7.33 -8.40
N GLU A 60 19.98 6.14 -8.04
CA GLU A 60 21.40 5.87 -7.77
C GLU A 60 22.28 5.96 -9.02
N ARG A 61 21.73 5.62 -10.20
CA ARG A 61 22.43 5.77 -11.49
C ARG A 61 22.52 7.23 -11.94
N PHE A 62 21.54 8.07 -11.60
CA PHE A 62 21.48 9.47 -12.04
C PHE A 62 21.88 10.50 -10.96
N GLY A 63 21.84 10.14 -9.67
CA GLY A 63 22.18 10.98 -8.53
C GLY A 63 23.24 10.30 -7.66
N GLY A 64 24.45 10.85 -7.65
CA GLY A 64 25.59 10.32 -6.91
C GLY A 64 25.30 10.08 -5.42
N LYS A 65 25.83 8.95 -4.91
CA LYS A 65 25.66 8.39 -3.56
C LYS A 65 25.51 9.46 -2.44
N PRO A 66 24.38 9.51 -1.73
CA PRO A 66 24.33 10.10 -0.40
C PRO A 66 25.07 9.15 0.55
N ALA A 67 26.21 9.59 1.08
CA ALA A 67 26.95 8.84 2.08
C ALA A 67 26.11 8.69 3.36
N THR A 68 25.61 7.47 3.62
CA THR A 68 25.04 7.11 4.90
C THR A 68 26.16 6.96 5.92
N THR A 69 26.49 8.06 6.60
CA THR A 69 27.37 8.03 7.77
C THR A 69 26.60 7.41 8.93
N VAL A 70 26.81 6.12 9.17
CA VAL A 70 26.37 5.45 10.40
C VAL A 70 27.15 6.09 11.56
N PRO A 71 26.48 6.70 12.56
CA PRO A 71 27.19 7.12 13.76
C PRO A 71 27.57 5.84 14.52
N ALA A 72 28.86 5.52 14.47
CA ALA A 72 29.43 4.45 15.26
C ALA A 72 29.10 4.67 16.73
N THR A 73 28.44 3.69 17.33
CA THR A 73 28.34 3.46 18.76
C THR A 73 29.71 3.70 19.41
N ARG A 74 29.92 4.90 19.97
CA ARG A 74 30.97 5.18 20.95
C ARG A 74 30.37 5.05 22.34
N GLU A 75 30.06 3.82 22.74
CA GLU A 75 29.91 3.45 24.14
C GLU A 75 30.59 2.08 24.36
N ALA A 76 31.90 2.08 24.09
CA ALA A 76 32.82 1.08 24.62
C ALA A 76 33.92 1.86 25.37
N GLY A 77 33.93 1.76 26.70
CA GLY A 77 35.04 2.13 27.55
C GLY A 77 35.05 3.56 28.11
N GLY A 78 34.64 3.72 29.36
CA GLY A 78 35.00 4.85 30.20
C GLY A 78 35.71 4.34 31.47
N PRO A 79 36.91 4.85 31.83
CA PRO A 79 37.59 4.50 33.07
C PRO A 79 37.05 5.33 34.23
N ALA A 80 36.63 4.68 35.32
CA ALA A 80 36.52 5.23 36.66
C ALA A 80 36.71 4.11 37.68
#